data_AF-A0A1G8V7C3-F1
#
_entry.id   AF-A0A1G8V7C3-F1
#
_cell.length_a   1.000
_cell.length_b   1.000
_cell.length_c   1.000
_cell.angle_alpha   90.00
_cell.angle_beta   90.00
_cell.angle_gamma   90.00
#
_symmetry.space_group_name_H-M   'P 1'
#
loop_
_entity.id
_entity.type
_entity.pdbx_description
1 polymer ?
#
loop_
_entity_poly.entity_id
_entity_poly.type
_entity_poly.pdbx_seq_one_letter_code
_entity_poly.pdbx_strand_id
1 'polypeptide(L)'
;MISPAMRGFRSLPWAVFAVDASRHNPDPRYLRGLLDAAGVTQRQAAQMLGIGERVMRYYLADESSEGYRAAPYPVQFALECLADSTR
;
A
#
# COMPACT_ATOMS: atom_id res chain seq x y z
N MET A 1 -13.06 -11.76 39.58
CA MET A 1 -11.64 -11.53 39.90
C MET A 1 -11.18 -10.36 39.04
N ILE A 2 -11.28 -9.15 39.59
CA ILE A 2 -10.92 -7.90 38.92
C ILE A 2 -9.52 -7.56 39.43
N SER A 3 -8.56 -7.34 38.54
CA SER A 3 -7.47 -6.44 38.88
C SER A 3 -6.97 -5.63 37.67
N PRO A 4 -6.67 -4.33 37.87
CA PRO A 4 -6.78 -3.32 36.84
C PRO A 4 -5.50 -2.46 36.72
N ALA A 5 -4.76 -2.54 35.63
CA ALA A 5 -3.73 -1.53 35.34
C ALA A 5 -3.22 -1.64 33.91
N MET A 6 -3.75 -0.84 33.01
CA MET A 6 -2.97 -0.09 32.00
C MET A 6 -3.75 1.17 31.62
N ARG A 7 -3.91 2.03 32.63
CA ARG A 7 -4.34 3.41 32.47
C ARG A 7 -3.14 4.19 31.94
N GLY A 8 -3.22 4.74 30.73
CA GLY A 8 -2.30 5.77 30.26
C GLY A 8 -1.36 5.41 29.11
N PHE A 9 -1.86 4.84 28.01
CA PHE A 9 -1.19 5.05 26.72
C PHE A 9 -1.83 6.24 26.01
N ARG A 10 -1.32 7.41 26.37
CA ARG A 10 -1.67 8.71 25.80
C ARG A 10 -1.31 8.70 24.30
N SER A 11 -2.31 8.60 23.44
CA SER A 11 -2.35 9.11 22.06
C SER A 11 -1.00 9.12 21.31
N LEU A 12 -0.58 7.97 20.77
CA LEU A 12 0.43 7.96 19.72
C LEU A 12 -0.25 7.89 18.34
N PRO A 13 0.16 8.72 17.36
CA PRO A 13 -0.51 8.85 16.06
C PRO A 13 -0.38 7.62 15.13
N TRP A 14 0.37 6.58 15.50
CA TRP A 14 0.52 5.39 14.65
C TRP A 14 -0.70 4.45 14.68
N ALA A 15 -1.60 4.60 15.65
CA ALA A 15 -2.81 3.78 15.74
C ALA A 15 -3.85 4.05 14.63
N VAL A 16 -3.67 5.09 13.82
CA VAL A 16 -4.58 5.44 12.71
C VAL A 16 -4.29 4.62 11.44
N PHE A 17 -3.15 3.93 11.36
CA PHE A 17 -2.75 3.14 10.19
C PHE A 17 -2.59 1.66 10.52
N ALA A 18 -3.57 1.07 11.20
CA ALA A 18 -3.61 -0.37 11.37
C ALA A 18 -3.71 -1.03 9.97
N VAL A 19 -2.62 -1.63 9.52
CA VAL A 19 -2.57 -2.41 8.29
C VAL A 19 -3.49 -3.63 8.44
N ASP A 20 -4.67 -3.55 7.85
CA ASP A 20 -5.66 -4.63 7.85
C ASP A 20 -5.48 -5.50 6.60
N ALA A 21 -4.87 -6.67 6.79
CA ALA A 21 -4.60 -7.62 5.72
C ALA A 21 -5.88 -8.14 5.02
N SER A 22 -7.06 -8.03 5.65
CA SER A 22 -8.33 -8.40 4.99
C SER A 22 -8.71 -7.47 3.83
N ARG A 23 -8.06 -6.30 3.74
CA ARG A 23 -8.23 -5.32 2.65
C ARG A 23 -7.21 -5.51 1.51
N HIS A 24 -6.38 -6.53 1.57
CA HIS A 24 -5.36 -6.79 0.55
C HIS A 24 -6.02 -7.21 -0.77
N ASN A 25 -5.85 -6.36 -1.79
CA ASN A 25 -6.25 -6.57 -3.16
C ASN A 25 -5.01 -6.39 -4.08
N PRO A 26 -4.28 -7.48 -4.38
CA PRO A 26 -3.09 -7.41 -5.23
C PRO A 26 -3.40 -7.29 -6.74
N ASP A 27 -4.65 -7.11 -7.16
CA ASP A 27 -5.02 -7.02 -8.58
C ASP A 27 -4.26 -5.88 -9.29
N PRO A 28 -3.48 -6.18 -10.36
CA PRO A 28 -2.73 -5.19 -11.12
C PRO A 28 -3.57 -4.05 -11.72
N ARG A 29 -4.85 -4.28 -12.00
CA ARG A 29 -5.79 -3.26 -12.49
C ARG A 29 -6.14 -2.29 -11.38
N TYR A 30 -6.38 -2.78 -10.16
CA TYR A 30 -6.63 -1.94 -8.99
C TYR A 30 -5.42 -1.05 -8.71
N LEU A 31 -4.22 -1.63 -8.68
CA LEU A 31 -2.98 -0.89 -8.45
C LEU A 31 -2.74 0.18 -9.52
N ARG A 32 -2.93 -0.14 -10.82
CA ARG A 32 -2.85 0.86 -11.90
C ARG A 32 -3.83 2.01 -11.69
N GLY A 33 -5.07 1.71 -11.28
CA GLY A 33 -6.06 2.74 -10.94
C GLY A 33 -5.62 3.67 -9.79
N LEU A 34 -4.85 3.16 -8.82
CA LEU A 34 -4.26 4.01 -7.76
C LEU A 34 -3.18 4.95 -8.31
N LEU A 35 -2.32 4.47 -9.20
CA LEU A 35 -1.31 5.31 -9.86
C LEU A 35 -1.96 6.42 -10.70
N ASP A 36 -3.00 6.06 -11.45
CA ASP A 36 -3.77 7.01 -12.26
C ASP A 36 -4.45 8.07 -11.38
N ALA A 37 -5.07 7.65 -10.26
CA ALA A 37 -5.69 8.55 -9.30
C ALA A 37 -4.69 9.48 -8.61
N ALA A 38 -3.48 9.00 -8.34
CA ALA A 38 -2.38 9.80 -7.78
C ALA A 38 -1.69 10.69 -8.83
N GLY A 39 -1.97 10.51 -10.13
CA GLY A 39 -1.32 11.27 -11.20
C GLY A 39 0.19 11.01 -11.31
N VAL A 40 0.66 9.83 -10.89
CA VAL A 40 2.09 9.48 -10.89
C VAL A 40 2.39 8.34 -11.87
N THR A 41 3.55 8.43 -12.51
CA THR A 41 4.10 7.32 -13.31
C THR A 41 4.58 6.18 -12.42
N GLN A 42 4.70 4.97 -13.00
CA GLN A 42 5.26 3.80 -12.31
C GLN A 42 6.65 4.08 -11.71
N ARG A 43 7.50 4.83 -12.44
CA ARG A 43 8.84 5.21 -11.99
C ARG A 43 8.78 6.15 -10.78
N GLN A 44 7.90 7.14 -10.80
CA GLN A 44 7.72 8.07 -9.68
C GLN A 44 7.19 7.34 -8.45
N ALA A 45 6.17 6.50 -8.61
CA ALA A 45 5.64 5.68 -7.52
C ALA A 45 6.73 4.78 -6.92
N ALA A 46 7.53 4.11 -7.75
CA ALA A 46 8.64 3.29 -7.28
C ALA A 46 9.67 4.08 -6.45
N GLN A 47 10.02 5.30 -6.89
CA GLN A 47 10.92 6.18 -6.14
C GLN A 47 10.31 6.63 -4.81
N MET A 48 9.03 7.03 -4.80
CA MET A 48 8.32 7.44 -3.58
C MET A 48 8.22 6.31 -2.55
N LEU A 49 8.04 5.08 -3.02
CA LEU A 49 7.96 3.88 -2.18
C LEU A 49 9.33 3.28 -1.81
N GLY A 50 10.43 3.81 -2.36
CA GLY A 50 11.78 3.30 -2.11
C GLY A 50 12.04 1.89 -2.67
N ILE A 51 11.32 1.49 -3.73
CA ILE A 51 11.47 0.20 -4.39
C ILE A 51 12.05 0.36 -5.81
N GLY A 52 12.61 -0.72 -6.36
CA GLY A 52 13.12 -0.68 -7.74
C GLY A 52 11.99 -0.56 -8.77
N GLU A 53 12.20 0.21 -9.84
CA GLU A 53 11.21 0.35 -10.93
C GLU A 53 10.82 -1.01 -11.54
N ARG A 54 11.79 -1.93 -11.65
CA ARG A 54 11.53 -3.31 -12.11
C ARG A 54 10.55 -4.04 -11.21
N VAL A 55 10.62 -3.83 -9.89
CA VAL A 55 9.71 -4.43 -8.91
C VAL A 55 8.31 -3.87 -9.10
N MET A 56 8.18 -2.55 -9.27
CA MET A 56 6.89 -1.92 -9.59
C MET A 56 6.26 -2.50 -10.86
N ARG A 57 7.06 -2.71 -11.92
CA ARG A 57 6.56 -3.34 -13.16
C ARG A 57 6.03 -4.76 -12.94
N TYR A 58 6.63 -5.55 -12.04
CA TYR A 58 6.13 -6.90 -11.73
C TYR A 58 4.77 -6.87 -11.04
N TYR A 59 4.55 -5.89 -10.16
CA TYR A 59 3.28 -5.71 -9.46
C TYR A 59 2.15 -5.23 -10.37
N LEU A 60 2.49 -4.51 -11.44
CA LEU A 60 1.53 -3.95 -12.39
C LEU A 60 1.37 -4.80 -13.67
N ALA A 61 2.17 -5.84 -13.82
CA ALA A 61 2.06 -6.79 -14.92
C ALA A 61 0.73 -7.55 -14.85
N ASP A 62 0.16 -7.91 -16.00
CA ASP A 62 -1.03 -8.77 -16.04
C ASP A 62 -0.74 -10.12 -15.38
N GLU A 63 -1.73 -10.70 -14.69
CA GLU A 63 -1.59 -11.96 -13.95
C GLU A 63 -1.17 -13.14 -14.85
N SER A 64 -1.46 -13.08 -16.16
CA SER A 64 -1.02 -14.09 -17.11
C SER A 64 0.46 -13.97 -17.51
N SER A 65 1.16 -12.91 -17.10
CA SER A 65 2.55 -12.64 -17.45
C SER A 65 3.51 -13.42 -16.54
N GLU A 66 4.57 -14.00 -17.12
CA GLU A 66 5.62 -14.71 -16.38
C GLU A 66 6.30 -13.83 -15.29
N GLY A 67 6.33 -12.51 -15.54
CA GLY A 67 6.90 -11.52 -14.63
C GLY A 67 5.96 -11.09 -13.50
N TYR A 68 4.69 -11.52 -13.49
CA TYR A 68 3.73 -11.09 -12.49
C TYR A 68 4.15 -11.54 -11.09
N ARG A 69 4.09 -10.61 -10.14
CA ARG A 69 4.24 -10.89 -8.71
C ARG A 69 3.12 -10.14 -8.00
N ALA A 70 2.41 -10.80 -7.09
CA ALA A 70 1.42 -10.13 -6.27
C ALA A 70 2.11 -9.08 -5.38
N ALA A 71 1.61 -7.84 -5.40
CA ALA A 71 2.15 -6.78 -4.57
C ALA A 71 1.89 -7.09 -3.08
N PRO A 72 2.89 -7.00 -2.20
CA PRO A 72 2.66 -7.08 -0.75
C PRO A 72 1.72 -5.96 -0.29
N TYR A 73 0.90 -6.22 0.72
CA TYR A 73 -0.04 -5.22 1.24
C TYR A 73 0.58 -3.85 1.59
N PRO A 74 1.79 -3.74 2.17
CA PRO A 74 2.42 -2.43 2.40
C PRO A 74 2.61 -1.59 1.12
N VAL A 75 2.85 -2.24 -0.03
CA VAL A 75 2.97 -1.57 -1.32
C VAL A 75 1.60 -1.06 -1.78
N GLN A 76 0.56 -1.89 -1.70
CA GLN A 76 -0.81 -1.47 -1.99
C GLN A 76 -1.21 -0.29 -1.11
N PHE A 77 -1.02 -0.41 0.21
CA PHE A 77 -1.40 0.61 1.17
C PHE A 77 -0.66 1.94 0.91
N ALA A 78 0.62 1.89 0.57
CA ALA A 78 1.35 3.10 0.18
C ALA A 78 0.79 3.75 -1.09
N LEU A 79 0.38 2.96 -2.09
CA LEU A 79 -0.28 3.48 -3.30
C LEU A 79 -1.66 4.07 -2.99
N GLU A 80 -2.43 3.46 -2.07
CA GLU A 80 -3.70 4.01 -1.58
C GLU A 80 -3.49 5.37 -0.93
N CYS A 81 -2.48 5.52 -0.08
CA CYS A 81 -2.12 6.81 0.53
C CYS A 81 -1.74 7.87 -0.49
N LEU A 82 -0.97 7.52 -1.54
CA LEU A 82 -0.60 8.45 -2.60
C LEU A 82 -1.82 8.91 -3.42
N ALA A 83 -2.76 7.98 -3.68
CA ALA A 83 -3.99 8.29 -4.39
C ALA A 83 -4.91 9.20 -3.56
N ASP A 84 -4.97 8.99 -2.24
CA ASP A 84 -5.78 9.79 -1.33
C ASP A 84 -5.19 11.20 -1.11
N SER A 85 -3.86 11.34 -1.04
CA SER A 85 -3.21 12.64 -0.83
C SER A 85 -3.37 13.64 -1.98
N THR A 86 -3.79 13.17 -3.15
CA THR A 86 -3.92 13.98 -4.38
C THR A 86 -5.35 14.49 -4.59
N ARG A 87 -6.32 14.02 -3.79
CA ARG A 87 -7.72 14.48 -3.78
C ARG A 87 -7.95 15.64 -2.82
#